data_AF-A0A7D7VJD0-F1
#
_entry.id   AF-A0A7D7VJD0-F1
#
_cell.length_a   1.000
_cell.length_b   1.000
_cell.length_c   1.000
_cell.angle_alpha   90.00
_cell.angle_beta   90.00
_cell.angle_gamma   90.00
#
_symmetry.space_group_name_H-M   'P 1'
#
loop_
_entity.id
_entity.type
_entity.pdbx_description
1 polymer ?
#
loop_
_entity_poly.entity_id
_entity_poly.type
_entity_poly.pdbx_seq_one_letter_code
_entity_poly.pdbx_strand_id
1 'polypeptide(L)'
;MRNAIIFTLLLTGGCSSEKVEEFAFMKTMEYQLNEDCGENDECLDAVKQQIKQCMIESDWRSYMDSNEDEEEMMRFIGEFFPCFKDLDGNSYFNQ
;
A
#
# COMPACT_ATOMS: atom_id res chain seq x y z
N MET A 1 -41.84 8.44 33.23
CA MET A 1 -40.93 9.47 32.67
C MET A 1 -39.52 8.90 32.74
N ARG A 2 -39.00 8.38 31.63
CA ARG A 2 -38.12 9.11 30.69
C ARG A 2 -36.82 9.55 31.38
N ASN A 3 -35.76 8.77 31.26
CA ASN A 3 -34.62 9.09 30.38
C ASN A 3 -33.43 8.19 30.70
N ALA A 4 -33.14 7.28 29.77
CA ALA A 4 -31.85 6.67 29.60
C ALA A 4 -30.82 7.76 29.26
N ILE A 5 -29.64 7.73 29.87
CA ILE A 5 -28.46 8.39 29.33
C ILE A 5 -27.35 7.33 29.28
N ILE A 6 -27.29 6.72 28.10
CA ILE A 6 -26.13 6.03 27.56
C ILE A 6 -25.09 7.12 27.28
N PHE A 7 -23.95 7.09 27.99
CA PHE A 7 -22.72 7.68 27.48
C PHE A 7 -21.68 6.57 27.40
N THR A 8 -21.81 5.81 26.31
CA THR A 8 -20.73 5.06 25.68
C THR A 8 -19.56 6.03 25.51
N LEU A 9 -18.56 5.94 26.39
CA LEU A 9 -17.25 6.51 26.16
C LEU A 9 -16.66 5.75 24.98
N LEU A 10 -16.95 6.27 23.78
CA LEU A 10 -16.30 5.96 22.53
C LEU A 10 -14.79 6.01 22.77
N LEU A 11 -14.21 4.81 22.70
CA LEU A 11 -12.80 4.54 22.52
C LEU A 11 -12.35 5.18 21.19
N THR A 12 -12.19 6.50 21.15
CA THR A 12 -11.61 7.19 19.99
C THR A 12 -10.09 7.07 20.07
N GLY A 13 -9.59 5.86 19.86
CA GLY A 13 -8.26 5.68 19.29
C GLY A 13 -8.33 6.19 17.86
N GLY A 14 -7.98 7.46 17.65
CA GLY A 14 -7.99 8.10 16.33
C GLY A 14 -6.95 7.45 15.42
N CYS A 15 -7.36 6.39 14.71
CA CYS A 15 -6.71 6.02 13.47
C CYS A 15 -7.06 7.15 12.48
N SER A 16 -6.09 7.98 12.08
CA SER A 16 -6.35 8.96 11.02
C SER A 16 -6.77 8.19 9.76
N SER A 17 -7.74 8.71 9.01
CA SER A 17 -8.21 8.10 7.75
C SER A 17 -7.03 7.77 6.82
N GLU A 18 -6.04 8.66 6.80
CA GLU A 18 -4.76 8.49 6.09
C GLU A 18 -4.03 7.18 6.45
N LYS A 19 -3.98 6.80 7.73
CA LYS A 19 -3.36 5.53 8.15
C LYS A 19 -4.20 4.32 7.76
N VAL A 20 -5.51 4.47 7.63
CA VAL A 20 -6.41 3.41 7.17
C VAL A 20 -6.25 3.21 5.66
N GLU A 21 -6.17 4.29 4.90
CA GLU A 21 -5.91 4.28 3.45
C GLU A 21 -4.55 3.68 3.12
N GLU A 22 -3.49 4.12 3.82
CA GLU A 22 -2.14 3.56 3.67
C GLU A 22 -2.14 2.05 3.92
N PHE A 23 -2.79 1.62 5.01
CA PHE A 23 -2.86 0.21 5.37
C PHE A 23 -3.64 -0.61 4.34
N ALA A 24 -4.77 -0.10 3.86
CA ALA A 24 -5.60 -0.77 2.86
C ALA A 24 -4.88 -0.90 1.52
N PHE A 25 -4.22 0.18 1.07
CA PHE A 25 -3.41 0.17 -0.15
C PHE A 25 -2.28 -0.86 -0.02
N MET A 26 -1.48 -0.77 1.04
CA MET A 26 -0.36 -1.69 1.28
C MET A 26 -0.82 -3.14 1.29
N LYS A 27 -1.92 -3.47 1.98
CA LYS A 27 -2.41 -4.86 2.05
C LYS A 27 -2.99 -5.36 0.73
N THR A 28 -3.61 -4.48 -0.05
CA THR A 28 -4.11 -4.83 -1.38
C THR A 28 -2.96 -5.12 -2.33
N MET A 29 -1.95 -4.26 -2.36
CA MET A 29 -0.77 -4.46 -3.20
C MET A 29 0.06 -5.66 -2.75
N GLU A 30 0.23 -5.87 -1.44
CA GLU A 30 0.91 -7.07 -0.90
C GLU A 30 0.21 -8.35 -1.37
N TYR A 31 -1.13 -8.39 -1.36
CA TYR A 31 -1.88 -9.54 -1.86
C TYR A 31 -1.63 -9.77 -3.36
N GLN A 32 -1.80 -8.74 -4.18
CA GLN A 32 -1.65 -8.86 -5.64
C GLN A 32 -0.22 -9.28 -6.03
N LEU A 33 0.79 -8.62 -5.46
CA LEU A 33 2.19 -8.92 -5.78
C LEU A 33 2.59 -10.32 -5.31
N ASN A 34 2.05 -10.80 -4.18
CA ASN A 34 2.27 -12.17 -3.75
C ASN A 34 1.61 -13.19 -4.70
N GLU A 35 0.43 -12.90 -5.25
CA GLU A 35 -0.16 -13.72 -6.30
C GLU A 35 0.72 -13.73 -7.56
N ASP A 36 1.25 -12.59 -7.96
CA ASP A 36 2.15 -12.46 -9.12
C ASP A 36 3.48 -13.20 -8.92
N CYS A 37 4.01 -13.26 -7.69
CA CYS A 37 5.21 -14.02 -7.34
C CYS A 37 5.00 -15.55 -7.42
N GLY A 38 3.78 -16.05 -7.23
CA GLY A 38 3.49 -17.49 -7.14
C GLY A 38 4.28 -18.19 -6.03
N GLU A 39 5.04 -19.23 -6.37
CA GLU A 39 5.86 -20.02 -5.42
C GLU A 39 7.29 -19.49 -5.25
N ASN A 40 7.63 -18.31 -5.77
CA ASN A 40 8.96 -17.74 -5.63
C ASN A 40 9.14 -17.10 -4.24
N ASP A 41 9.73 -17.86 -3.31
CA ASP A 41 9.99 -17.41 -1.93
C ASP A 41 10.79 -16.09 -1.84
N GLU A 42 11.79 -15.88 -2.71
CA GLU A 42 12.60 -14.65 -2.70
C GLU A 42 11.76 -13.42 -3.11
N CYS A 43 10.90 -13.59 -4.11
CA CYS A 43 9.95 -12.56 -4.54
C CYS A 43 8.94 -12.24 -3.43
N LEU A 44 8.36 -13.27 -2.79
CA LEU A 44 7.42 -13.10 -1.69
C LEU A 44 8.03 -12.36 -0.49
N ASP A 45 9.29 -12.67 -0.17
CA ASP A 45 10.02 -12.00 0.90
C ASP A 45 10.39 -10.56 0.51
N ALA A 46 10.77 -10.31 -0.74
CA ALA A 46 10.99 -8.97 -1.25
C ALA A 46 9.72 -8.11 -1.14
N VAL A 47 8.55 -8.63 -1.53
CA VAL A 47 7.27 -7.93 -1.37
C VAL A 47 7.03 -7.53 0.08
N LYS A 48 7.13 -8.47 1.02
CA LYS A 48 6.89 -8.19 2.45
C LYS A 48 7.86 -7.16 3.04
N GLN A 49 9.12 -7.20 2.61
CA GLN A 49 10.18 -6.35 3.17
C GLN A 49 10.22 -4.96 2.53
N GLN A 50 9.93 -4.87 1.23
CA GLN A 50 10.18 -3.67 0.44
C GLN A 50 8.92 -2.83 0.19
N ILE A 51 7.71 -3.41 0.29
CA ILE A 51 6.47 -2.72 -0.12
C ILE A 51 6.29 -1.33 0.49
N LYS A 52 6.57 -1.17 1.79
CA LYS A 52 6.42 0.13 2.44
C LYS A 52 7.42 1.15 1.89
N GLN A 53 8.65 0.73 1.64
CA GLN A 53 9.67 1.60 1.05
C GLN A 53 9.29 1.95 -0.38
N CYS A 54 8.85 0.99 -1.19
CA CYS A 54 8.42 1.24 -2.56
C CYS A 54 7.22 2.17 -2.64
N MET A 55 6.24 2.07 -1.72
CA MET A 55 5.16 3.04 -1.62
C MET A 55 5.66 4.47 -1.36
N ILE A 56 6.64 4.62 -0.47
CA ILE A 56 7.21 5.93 -0.14
C ILE A 56 8.01 6.48 -1.33
N GLU A 57 8.85 5.65 -1.96
CA GLU A 57 9.70 6.04 -3.08
C GLU A 57 8.90 6.42 -4.32
N SER A 58 7.81 5.71 -4.60
CA SER A 58 6.93 5.99 -5.73
C SER A 58 5.86 7.04 -5.43
N ASP A 59 5.91 7.68 -4.26
CA ASP A 59 4.94 8.68 -3.81
C ASP A 59 3.48 8.23 -3.99
N TRP A 60 3.13 7.12 -3.32
CA TRP A 60 1.78 6.54 -3.39
C TRP A 60 0.68 7.54 -3.00
N ARG A 61 0.98 8.53 -2.16
CA ARG A 61 0.00 9.49 -1.68
C ARG A 61 -0.43 10.43 -2.80
N SER A 62 0.53 10.95 -3.58
CA SER A 62 0.23 11.76 -4.76
C SER A 62 -0.62 11.00 -5.78
N TYR A 63 -0.33 9.72 -6.01
CA TYR A 63 -1.16 8.85 -6.85
C TYR A 63 -2.61 8.72 -6.33
N MET A 64 -2.78 8.48 -5.02
CA MET A 64 -4.11 8.35 -4.43
C MET A 64 -4.90 9.67 -4.43
N ASP A 65 -4.21 10.80 -4.31
CA ASP A 65 -4.83 12.13 -4.31
C ASP A 65 -5.18 12.64 -5.72
N SER A 66 -4.67 11.99 -6.77
CA SER A 66 -4.87 12.35 -8.19
C SER A 66 -5.35 11.18 -9.05
N ASN A 67 -6.34 10.44 -8.53
CA ASN A 67 -6.91 9.23 -9.12
C ASN A 67 -7.53 9.35 -10.54
N GLU A 68 -7.60 10.55 -11.12
CA GLU A 68 -8.04 10.81 -12.50
C GLU A 68 -6.90 11.27 -13.43
N ASP A 69 -5.68 11.41 -12.91
CA ASP A 69 -4.50 11.83 -13.67
C ASP A 69 -3.77 10.61 -14.26
N GLU A 70 -3.89 10.44 -15.57
CA GLU A 70 -3.26 9.34 -16.31
C GLU A 70 -1.72 9.45 -16.29
N GLU A 71 -1.17 10.68 -16.28
CA GLU A 71 0.28 10.89 -16.21
C GLU A 71 0.82 10.45 -14.86
N GLU A 72 0.14 10.81 -13.77
CA GLU A 72 0.50 10.36 -12.43
C GLU A 72 0.38 8.85 -12.29
N MET A 73 -0.70 8.25 -12.81
CA MET A 73 -0.87 6.80 -12.80
C MET A 73 0.31 6.11 -13.50
N MET A 74 0.71 6.59 -14.69
CA MET A 74 1.86 6.04 -15.41
C MET A 74 3.18 6.23 -14.65
N ARG A 75 3.40 7.39 -14.04
CA ARG A 75 4.56 7.64 -13.17
C ARG A 75 4.59 6.66 -12.01
N PHE A 76 3.49 6.56 -11.25
CA PHE A 76 3.40 5.68 -10.09
C PHE A 76 3.68 4.23 -10.48
N ILE A 77 3.06 3.72 -11.55
CA ILE A 77 3.29 2.34 -12.03
C ILE A 77 4.75 2.15 -12.44
N GLY A 78 5.32 3.10 -13.19
CA GLY A 78 6.70 3.07 -13.66
C GLY A 78 7.76 3.13 -12.55
N GLU A 79 7.40 3.59 -11.36
CA GLU A 79 8.29 3.67 -10.20
C GLU A 79 8.02 2.56 -9.18
N PHE A 80 6.75 2.27 -8.89
CA PHE A 80 6.35 1.36 -7.82
C PHE A 80 6.70 -0.10 -8.11
N PHE A 81 6.33 -0.62 -9.28
CA PHE A 81 6.60 -2.03 -9.60
C PHE A 81 8.10 -2.30 -9.80
N PRO A 82 8.85 -1.44 -10.52
CA PRO A 82 10.29 -1.64 -10.67
C PRO A 82 11.09 -1.49 -9.36
N CYS A 83 10.53 -0.93 -8.31
CA CYS A 83 11.21 -0.77 -7.02
C CYS A 83 11.49 -2.11 -6.31
N PHE A 84 10.72 -3.17 -6.56
CA PHE A 84 10.92 -4.46 -5.91
C PHE A 84 12.13 -5.19 -6.49
N LYS A 85 13.27 -5.15 -5.80
CA LYS A 85 14.54 -5.68 -6.29
C LYS A 85 14.94 -7.01 -5.65
N ASP A 86 15.60 -7.86 -6.43
CA ASP A 86 16.38 -9.00 -5.96
C ASP A 86 17.73 -8.54 -5.36
N LEU A 87 18.52 -9.51 -4.89
CA LEU A 87 19.85 -9.24 -4.31
C LEU A 87 20.87 -8.70 -5.33
N ASP A 88 20.61 -8.91 -6.63
CA ASP A 88 21.45 -8.45 -7.73
C ASP A 88 21.00 -7.07 -8.28
N GLY A 89 19.92 -6.50 -7.73
CA GLY A 89 19.36 -5.20 -8.11
C GLY A 89 18.40 -5.25 -9.30
N ASN A 90 18.03 -6.44 -9.79
CA ASN A 90 17.03 -6.59 -10.85
C ASN A 90 15.62 -6.53 -10.27
N SER A 91 14.68 -5.97 -11.04
CA SER A 91 13.28 -5.95 -10.58
C SER A 91 12.63 -7.33 -10.71
N TYR A 92 11.81 -7.70 -9.72
CA TYR A 92 10.85 -8.81 -9.84
C TYR A 92 9.68 -8.46 -10.76
N PHE A 93 9.31 -7.18 -10.85
CA PHE A 93 8.17 -6.71 -11.63
C PHE A 93 8.63 -5.59 -12.57
N ASN A 94 8.88 -5.94 -13.83
CA ASN A 94 9.04 -4.96 -14.91
C ASN A 94 7.76 -4.99 -15.73
N GLN A 95 6.90 -3.98 -15.58
CA GLN A 95 5.70 -3.78 -16.41
C GLN A 95 5.95 -2.66 -17.42
#